data_AF-A0A662KMD6-F1
#
_entry.id   AF-A0A662KMD6-F1
#
_cell.length_a   1.000
_cell.length_b   1.000
_cell.length_c   1.000
_cell.angle_alpha   90.00
_cell.angle_beta   90.00
_cell.angle_gamma   90.00
#
_symmetry.space_group_name_H-M   'P 1'
#
loop_
_entity.id
_entity.type
_entity.pdbx_description
1 polymer ?
#
loop_
_entity_poly.entity_id
_entity_poly.type
_entity_poly.pdbx_seq_one_letter_code
_entity_poly.pdbx_strand_id
1 'polypeptide(L)'
;MKKSVMIVDENSEILKRLKTMLEEENISVTTAKTNKEAIDLLEKETSIDAILLRTKMPDGRDVFVPFIRKDDKTLPMDMEISSNCDREEIERFLSRLSSL
;
A
#
# COMPACT_ATOMS: atom_id res chain seq x y z
N MET A 1 8.90 14.26 -7.36
CA MET A 1 9.58 13.23 -6.55
C MET A 1 8.94 11.89 -6.84
N LYS A 2 9.71 10.81 -6.80
CA LYS A 2 9.18 9.44 -6.92
C LYS A 2 8.35 9.14 -5.68
N LYS A 3 7.08 8.72 -5.84
CA LYS A 3 6.22 8.33 -4.72
C LYS A 3 6.70 7.02 -4.11
N SER A 4 6.49 6.85 -2.80
CA SER A 4 6.90 5.66 -2.04
C SER A 4 5.70 5.02 -1.36
N VAL A 5 5.53 3.70 -1.55
CA VAL A 5 4.41 2.92 -1.01
C VAL A 5 4.96 1.72 -0.24
N MET A 6 4.42 1.49 0.96
CA MET A 6 4.66 0.27 1.72
C MET A 6 3.49 -0.71 1.54
N ILE A 7 3.77 -1.99 1.26
CA ILE A 7 2.77 -3.05 1.22
C ILE A 7 2.93 -3.95 2.44
N VAL A 8 1.84 -4.24 3.14
CA VAL A 8 1.83 -5.10 4.33
C VAL A 8 0.91 -6.30 4.09
N ASP A 9 1.50 -7.48 3.92
CA ASP A 9 0.80 -8.77 3.74
C ASP A 9 1.75 -9.92 4.13
N GLU A 10 1.26 -10.95 4.79
CA GLU A 10 2.06 -12.12 5.17
C GLU A 10 2.45 -12.99 3.95
N ASN A 11 1.67 -12.91 2.87
CA ASN A 11 1.87 -13.69 1.66
C ASN A 11 2.93 -13.06 0.74
N SER A 12 4.07 -13.74 0.63
CA SER A 12 5.22 -13.27 -0.16
C SER A 12 4.96 -13.21 -1.67
N GLU A 13 4.03 -14.03 -2.19
CA GLU A 13 3.63 -14.00 -3.60
C GLU A 13 2.83 -12.73 -3.91
N ILE A 14 1.90 -12.36 -3.03
CA ILE A 14 1.11 -11.13 -3.15
C ILE A 14 2.03 -9.91 -3.06
N LEU A 15 2.93 -9.88 -2.06
CA LEU A 15 3.93 -8.83 -1.93
C LEU A 15 4.75 -8.66 -3.21
N LYS A 16 5.26 -9.76 -3.78
CA LYS A 16 6.05 -9.74 -5.00
C LYS A 16 5.24 -9.21 -6.20
N ARG A 17 4.01 -9.71 -6.38
CA ARG A 17 3.15 -9.28 -7.51
C ARG A 17 2.82 -7.79 -7.43
N LEU A 18 2.33 -7.32 -6.28
CA LEU A 18 1.98 -5.92 -6.09
C LEU A 18 3.20 -5.00 -6.19
N LYS A 19 4.34 -5.44 -5.67
CA LYS A 19 5.60 -4.71 -5.82
C LYS A 19 5.96 -4.53 -7.30
N THR A 20 5.91 -5.58 -8.11
CA THR A 20 6.17 -5.49 -9.54
C THR A 20 5.22 -4.51 -10.23
N MET A 21 3.92 -4.60 -9.96
CA MET A 21 2.92 -3.70 -10.57
C MET A 21 3.16 -2.23 -10.20
N LEU A 22 3.49 -1.93 -8.94
CA LEU A 22 3.76 -0.55 -8.51
C LEU A 22 5.11 -0.03 -9.03
N GLU A 23 6.15 -0.87 -9.08
CA GLU A 23 7.46 -0.49 -9.61
C GLU A 23 7.41 -0.20 -11.12
N GLU A 24 6.57 -0.90 -11.89
CA GLU A 24 6.28 -0.61 -13.29
C GLU A 24 5.71 0.81 -13.48
N GLU A 25 4.91 1.29 -12.51
CA GLU A 25 4.36 2.64 -12.47
C GLU A 25 5.32 3.68 -11.85
N ASN A 26 6.62 3.35 -11.81
CA ASN A 26 7.68 4.19 -11.25
C ASN A 26 7.42 4.60 -9.79
N ILE A 27 6.89 3.68 -8.98
CA ILE A 27 6.75 3.85 -7.52
C ILE A 27 7.93 3.16 -6.80
N SER A 28 8.39 3.74 -5.70
CA SER A 28 9.33 3.06 -4.79
C SER A 28 8.53 2.19 -3.84
N VAL A 29 8.89 0.91 -3.71
CA VAL A 29 8.09 -0.04 -2.94
C VAL A 29 8.90 -0.66 -1.81
N THR A 30 8.37 -0.52 -0.60
CA THR A 30 8.81 -1.26 0.59
C THR A 30 7.78 -2.33 0.91
N THR A 31 8.22 -3.51 1.38
CA THR A 31 7.30 -4.59 1.76
C THR A 31 7.56 -5.00 3.19
N ALA A 32 6.49 -5.31 3.93
CA ALA A 32 6.54 -5.88 5.26
C ALA A 32 5.60 -7.09 5.34
N LYS A 33 6.02 -8.14 6.08
CA LYS A 33 5.21 -9.35 6.29
C LYS A 33 4.38 -9.31 7.55
N THR A 34 4.67 -8.38 8.46
CA THR A 34 3.99 -8.26 9.75
C THR A 34 3.76 -6.80 10.10
N ASN A 35 2.77 -6.54 10.96
CA ASN A 35 2.52 -5.20 11.49
C ASN A 35 3.74 -4.66 12.25
N LYS A 36 4.47 -5.53 12.97
CA LYS A 36 5.68 -5.14 13.69
C LYS A 36 6.77 -4.65 12.73
N GLU A 37 7.05 -5.43 11.69
CA GLU A 37 8.02 -5.04 10.65
C GLU A 37 7.60 -3.74 9.95
N ALA A 38 6.31 -3.58 9.66
CA ALA A 38 5.77 -2.36 9.06
C ALA A 38 6.00 -1.13 9.95
N ILE A 39 5.73 -1.24 11.26
CA ILE A 39 5.97 -0.15 12.23
C ILE A 39 7.46 0.16 12.33
N ASP A 40 8.31 -0.86 12.48
CA ASP A 40 9.77 -0.68 12.57
C ASP A 40 10.34 0.02 11.31
N LEU A 41 9.75 -0.22 10.14
CA LEU A 41 10.12 0.45 8.89
C LEU A 41 9.59 1.89 8.84
N LEU A 42 8.36 2.14 9.28
CA LEU A 42 7.76 3.48 9.31
C LEU A 42 8.49 4.43 10.26
N GLU A 43 9.06 3.93 11.35
CA GLU A 43 9.89 4.70 12.27
C GLU A 43 11.24 5.10 11.66
N LYS A 44 11.77 4.29 10.74
CA LYS A 44 13.07 4.52 10.09
C LYS A 44 12.95 5.31 8.79
N GLU A 45 11.84 5.15 8.08
CA GLU A 45 11.63 5.68 6.74
C GLU A 45 10.51 6.72 6.73
N THR A 46 10.90 7.99 6.72
CA THR A 46 9.95 9.12 6.69
C THR A 46 9.42 9.40 5.28
N SER A 47 10.00 8.80 4.23
CA SER A 47 9.60 9.07 2.84
C SER A 47 8.40 8.26 2.33
N ILE A 48 7.86 7.33 3.12
CA ILE A 48 6.69 6.53 2.72
C ILE A 48 5.46 7.45 2.62
N ASP A 49 4.92 7.63 1.41
CA ASP A 49 3.71 8.44 1.16
C ASP A 49 2.42 7.68 1.52
N ALA A 50 2.41 6.36 1.31
CA ALA A 50 1.22 5.54 1.55
C ALA A 50 1.52 4.10 1.97
N ILE A 51 0.54 3.46 2.59
CA ILE A 51 0.59 2.08 3.09
C ILE A 51 -0.60 1.32 2.49
N LEU A 52 -0.36 0.19 1.84
CA LEU A 52 -1.37 -0.79 1.45
C LEU A 52 -1.41 -1.90 2.48
N LEU A 53 -2.40 -1.88 3.37
CA LEU A 53 -2.53 -2.86 4.44
C LEU A 53 -3.54 -3.95 4.06
N ARG A 54 -3.10 -5.21 4.01
CA ARG A 54 -3.99 -6.35 3.86
C ARG A 54 -4.96 -6.42 5.04
N THR A 55 -6.25 -6.41 4.73
CA THR A 55 -7.35 -6.39 5.70
C THR A 55 -8.40 -7.40 5.28
N LYS A 56 -8.87 -8.18 6.25
CA LYS A 56 -10.06 -9.00 6.10
C LYS A 56 -11.28 -8.21 6.56
N MET A 57 -12.20 -7.96 5.65
CA MET A 57 -13.41 -7.19 5.91
C MET A 57 -14.44 -8.01 6.70
N PRO A 58 -15.39 -7.37 7.41
CA PRO A 58 -16.43 -8.08 8.17
C PRO A 58 -17.31 -9.00 7.32
N ASP A 59 -17.45 -8.71 6.02
CA ASP A 59 -18.18 -9.53 5.05
C ASP A 59 -17.35 -10.71 4.51
N GLY A 60 -16.12 -10.90 5.00
CA GLY A 60 -15.23 -12.00 4.66
C GLY A 60 -14.35 -11.75 3.43
N ARG A 61 -14.46 -10.59 2.76
CA ARG A 61 -13.58 -10.25 1.64
C ARG A 61 -12.18 -9.92 2.12
N ASP A 62 -11.21 -10.29 1.31
CA ASP A 62 -9.81 -9.93 1.49
C ASP A 62 -9.46 -8.77 0.56
N VAL A 63 -9.04 -7.65 1.15
CA VAL A 63 -8.73 -6.42 0.41
C VAL A 63 -7.47 -5.77 0.95
N PHE A 64 -6.91 -4.86 0.19
CA PHE A 64 -5.95 -3.86 0.69
C PHE A 64 -6.70 -2.57 0.96
N VAL A 65 -6.48 -2.01 2.15
CA VAL A 65 -6.96 -0.68 2.52
C VAL A 65 -5.78 0.28 2.44
N PRO A 66 -5.81 1.30 1.57
CA PRO A 66 -4.75 2.28 1.50
C PRO A 66 -4.83 3.30 2.64
N PHE A 67 -3.70 3.64 3.21
CA PHE A 67 -3.54 4.74 4.16
C PHE A 67 -2.52 5.73 3.61
N ILE A 68 -2.84 7.02 3.62
CA ILE A 68 -1.90 8.07 3.22
C ILE A 68 -1.26 8.66 4.46
N ARG A 69 0.04 8.93 4.36
CA ARG A 69 0.78 9.71 5.33
C ARG A 69 0.82 11.17 4.89
N LYS A 70 0.24 12.05 5.70
CA LYS A 70 0.24 13.50 5.49
C LYS A 70 0.57 14.18 6.81
N ASP A 71 1.65 14.97 6.80
CA ASP A 71 2.24 15.53 8.01
C ASP A 71 2.51 14.41 9.04
N ASP A 72 2.10 14.59 10.29
CA ASP A 72 2.24 13.60 11.37
C ASP A 72 1.05 12.63 11.46
N LYS A 73 0.21 12.53 10.42
CA LYS A 73 -1.02 11.73 10.43
C LYS A 73 -1.01 10.64 9.37
N THR A 74 -1.65 9.52 9.72
CA THR A 74 -1.96 8.42 8.81
C THR A 74 -3.48 8.35 8.67
N LEU A 75 -4.00 8.56 7.47
CA LEU A 75 -5.44 8.64 7.18
C LEU A 75 -5.85 7.56 6.19
N PRO A 76 -6.97 6.85 6.40
CA PRO A 76 -7.47 5.90 5.42
C PRO A 76 -7.92 6.63 4.15
N MET A 77 -7.64 6.05 2.99
CA MET A 77 -8.32 6.43 1.76
C MET A 77 -9.67 5.73 1.73
N ASP A 78 -10.71 6.46 1.34
CA ASP A 78 -12.05 5.88 1.11
C ASP A 78 -12.05 5.07 -0.20
N MET A 79 -11.35 3.93 -0.18
CA MET A 79 -11.29 2.93 -1.23
C MET A 79 -10.77 1.60 -0.70
N GLU A 80 -11.14 0.55 -1.41
CA GLU A 80 -10.61 -0.80 -1.23
C GLU A 80 -9.93 -1.22 -2.53
N ILE A 81 -8.88 -2.04 -2.42
CA ILE A 81 -8.20 -2.66 -3.56
C ILE A 81 -8.33 -4.17 -3.39
N SER A 82 -8.79 -4.87 -4.43
CA SER A 82 -8.92 -6.32 -4.38
C SER A 82 -7.59 -7.00 -4.04
N SER A 83 -7.59 -8.08 -3.26
CA SER A 83 -6.38 -8.90 -3.10
C SER A 83 -5.91 -9.53 -4.41
N ASN A 84 -6.74 -9.53 -5.46
CA ASN A 84 -6.42 -9.96 -6.82
C ASN A 84 -6.46 -8.79 -7.82
N CYS A 85 -6.13 -7.59 -7.37
CA CYS A 85 -6.22 -6.40 -8.19
C CYS A 85 -5.45 -6.50 -9.50
N ASP A 86 -6.02 -5.87 -10.52
CA ASP A 86 -5.40 -5.69 -11.82
C ASP A 86 -4.70 -4.33 -11.91
N ARG A 87 -4.16 -4.03 -13.10
CA ARG A 87 -3.47 -2.77 -13.35
C ARG A 87 -4.39 -1.56 -13.19
N GLU A 88 -5.66 -1.66 -13.61
CA GLU A 88 -6.61 -0.53 -13.54
C GLU A 88 -6.88 -0.11 -12.10
N GLU A 89 -6.99 -1.08 -11.18
CA GLU A 89 -7.15 -0.78 -9.75
C GLU A 89 -5.91 -0.09 -9.15
N ILE A 90 -4.71 -0.50 -9.56
CA ILE A 90 -3.45 0.14 -9.14
C ILE A 90 -3.34 1.55 -9.71
N GLU A 91 -3.63 1.76 -10.99
CA GLU A 91 -3.63 3.08 -11.62
C GLU A 91 -4.63 4.03 -10.95
N ARG A 92 -5.83 3.52 -10.59
CA ARG A 92 -6.83 4.28 -9.84
C ARG A 92 -6.32 4.69 -8.46
N PHE A 93 -5.65 3.79 -7.75
CA PHE A 93 -5.01 4.11 -6.47
C PHE A 93 -3.94 5.20 -6.63
N LEU A 94 -3.05 5.07 -7.61
CA LEU A 94 -1.97 6.03 -7.85
C LEU A 94 -2.47 7.40 -8.31
N SER A 95 -3.53 7.43 -9.11
CA SER A 95 -4.20 8.67 -9.52
C SER A 95 -4.72 9.45 -8.31
N ARG A 96 -5.37 8.76 -7.36
CA ARG A 96 -5.84 9.38 -6.12
C ARG A 96 -4.69 9.80 -5.21
N LEU A 97 -3.65 8.98 -5.08
CA LEU A 97 -2.46 9.32 -4.30
C LEU A 97 -1.75 10.58 -4.81
N SER A 98 -1.77 10.79 -6.13
CA SER A 98 -1.15 11.95 -6.77
C SER A 98 -1.98 13.23 -6.67
N SER A 99 -3.27 13.10 -6.36
CA SER A 99 -4.24 14.22 -6.30
C SER A 99 -4.36 14.87 -4.90
N LEU A 100 -3.54 14.44 -3.93
CA LEU A 100 -3.64 14.79 -2.49
C LEU A 100 -2.38 15.48 -1.95
#